data_AF-A0A392QMC9-F1
#
_entry.id   AF-A0A392QMC9-F1
#
_cell.length_a   1.000
_cell.length_b   1.000
_cell.length_c   1.000
_cell.angle_alpha   90.00
_cell.angle_beta   90.00
_cell.angle_gamma   90.00
#
_symmetry.space_group_name_H-M   'P 1'
#
loop_
_entity.id
_entity.type
_entity.pdbx_description
1 polymer ?
#
loop_
_entity_poly.entity_id
_entity_poly.type
_entity_poly.pdbx_seq_one_letter_code
_entity_poly.pdbx_strand_id
1 'polypeptide(L)' 'MMMKHMAGVWTPVRGVSIKNVGEGRFLFQIFHHLDMQKVLKGGPWFFNKHMLVLGAMGDGQEPEKIPLDIVPFWI' A
#
# COMPACT_ATOMS: atom_id res chain seq x y z
N MET A 1 10.31 -3.35 11.54
CA MET A 1 11.34 -2.49 10.90
C MET A 1 11.01 -2.09 9.46
N MET A 2 10.40 -2.95 8.63
CA MET A 2 10.06 -2.63 7.22
C MET A 2 8.90 -1.61 7.08
N MET A 3 7.83 -1.79 7.86
CA MET A 3 6.61 -0.97 7.78
C MET A 3 6.82 0.53 8.07
N LYS A 4 7.74 0.88 8.99
CA LYS A 4 8.05 2.28 9.32
C LYS A 4 8.70 3.02 8.15
N HIS A 5 9.51 2.34 7.33
CA HIS A 5 10.13 2.95 6.15
C HIS A 5 9.10 3.26 5.06
N MET A 6 8.08 2.42 4.89
CA MET A 6 7.02 2.65 3.89
C MET A 6 6.21 3.91 4.18
N ALA A 7 5.79 4.08 5.44
CA ALA A 7 5.05 5.27 5.87
C ALA A 7 5.86 6.56 5.67
N GLY A 8 7.18 6.50 5.87
CA GLY A 8 8.08 7.62 5.66
C GLY A 8 8.19 8.09 4.21
N VAL A 9 8.06 7.18 3.23
CA VAL A 9 8.11 7.54 1.80
C VAL A 9 6.83 8.23 1.34
N TRP A 10 5.66 7.77 1.81
CA TRP A 10 4.39 8.34 1.40
C TRP A 10 4.08 9.66 2.08
N THR A 11 4.65 9.89 3.27
CA THR A 11 4.46 11.07 4.12
C THR A 11 2.98 11.45 4.26
N PRO A 12 2.10 10.54 4.69
CA PRO A 12 0.67 10.81 4.76
C PRO A 12 0.38 11.88 5.82
N VAL A 13 -0.41 12.89 5.46
CA VAL A 13 -0.69 14.04 6.32
C VAL A 13 -1.54 13.67 7.54
N ARG A 14 -2.34 12.60 7.44
CA ARG A 14 -3.13 12.05 8.55
C ARG A 14 -2.62 10.70 9.05
N GLY A 15 -1.37 10.38 8.73
CA GLY A 15 -0.78 9.09 9.11
C GLY A 15 -1.34 7.92 8.30
N VAL A 16 -0.81 6.74 8.62
CA VAL A 16 -1.21 5.47 8.03
C VAL A 16 -1.16 4.40 9.13
N SER A 17 -2.18 3.54 9.18
CA SER A 17 -2.14 2.32 9.98
C SER A 17 -1.77 1.16 9.07
N ILE A 18 -0.90 0.27 9.56
CA ILE A 18 -0.40 -0.87 8.78
C ILE A 18 -0.61 -2.14 9.59
N LYS A 19 -1.32 -3.11 9.01
CA LYS A 19 -1.56 -4.43 9.60
C LYS A 19 -0.98 -5.51 8.70
N ASN A 20 -0.23 -6.45 9.28
CA ASN A 20 0.14 -7.68 8.61
C ASN A 20 -1.07 -8.62 8.63
N VAL A 21 -1.52 -9.08 7.46
CA VAL A 21 -2.67 -9.99 7.34
C VAL A 21 -2.24 -11.42 6.97
N GLY A 22 -0.93 -11.70 6.92
CA GLY A 22 -0.36 -13.01 6.59
C GLY A 22 0.06 -13.12 5.13
N GLU A 23 0.82 -14.17 4.80
CA GLU A 23 1.14 -14.56 3.41
C GLU A 23 1.77 -13.45 2.54
N GLY A 24 2.54 -12.54 3.16
CA GLY A 24 3.15 -11.41 2.45
C GLY A 24 2.18 -10.28 2.10
N ARG A 25 0.94 -10.33 2.59
CA ARG A 25 -0.07 -9.29 2.42
C ARG A 25 -0.07 -8.31 3.60
N PHE A 26 -0.29 -7.04 3.29
CA PHE A 26 -0.36 -5.96 4.25
C PHE A 26 -1.56 -5.07 3.96
N LEU A 27 -2.31 -4.72 5.01
CA LEU A 27 -3.40 -3.77 4.91
C LEU A 27 -2.91 -2.39 5.34
N PHE A 28 -3.00 -1.42 4.43
CA PHE A 28 -2.68 -0.03 4.68
C PHE A 28 -3.98 0.77 4.78
N GLN A 29 -4.28 1.30 5.96
CA GLN A 29 -5.37 2.24 6.14
C GLN A 29 -4.81 3.66 6.11
N ILE A 30 -5.06 4.34 4.99
CA ILE A 30 -4.66 5.73 4.78
C ILE A 30 -5.84 6.62 5.14
N PHE A 31 -5.66 7.52 6.10
CA PHE A 31 -6.76 8.32 6.67
C PHE A 31 -7.10 9.60 5.87
N HIS A 32 -6.49 9.78 4.70
CA HIS A 32 -6.73 10.93 3.84
C HIS A 32 -6.80 10.50 2.36
N HIS A 33 -7.87 10.89 1.67
CA HIS A 33 -8.14 10.43 0.31
C HIS A 33 -7.08 10.88 -0.72
N LEU A 34 -6.51 12.08 -0.58
CA LEU A 34 -5.43 12.53 -1.47
C LEU A 34 -4.14 11.75 -1.26
N ASP A 35 -3.86 11.33 -0.02
CA ASP A 35 -2.70 10.50 0.28
C ASP A 35 -2.88 9.11 -0.34
N MET A 36 -4.10 8.55 -0.27
CA MET A 36 -4.43 7.28 -0.93
C MET A 36 -4.23 7.38 -2.44
N GLN A 37 -4.72 8.46 -3.06
CA GLN A 37 -4.54 8.68 -4.51
C GLN A 37 -3.06 8.83 -4.87
N LYS A 38 -2.28 9.56 -4.07
CA LYS A 38 -0.82 9.70 -4.24
C LYS A 38 -0.11 8.35 -4.15
N VAL A 39 -0.49 7.50 -3.19
CA VAL A 39 0.08 6.16 -3.03
C VAL A 39 -0.27 5.26 -4.21
N LEU A 40 -1.52 5.22 -4.65
CA LEU A 40 -1.94 4.37 -5.76
C LEU A 40 -1.34 4.81 -7.11
N LYS A 41 -1.19 6.13 -7.34
CA LYS A 41 -0.67 6.68 -8.61
C LYS A 41 0.85 6.86 -8.64
N GLY A 42 1.50 6.93 -7.49
CA GLY A 42 2.93 7.24 -7.38
C GLY A 42 3.87 6.04 -7.53
N GLY A 43 3.34 4.84 -7.79
CA GLY A 43 4.14 3.63 -7.99
C GLY A 43 4.99 3.65 -9.28
N PRO A 44 5.81 2.60 -9.52
CA PRO A 44 5.95 1.39 -8.72
C PRO A 44 6.71 1.61 -7.40
N TRP A 45 6.32 0.92 -6.33
CA TRP A 45 6.97 1.05 -5.02
C TRP A 45 7.91 -0.11 -4.73
N PHE A 46 9.17 0.20 -4.44
CA PHE A 46 10.19 -0.78 -4.05
C PHE A 46 10.72 -0.48 -2.65
N PHE A 47 10.71 -1.49 -1.78
CA PHE A 47 11.19 -1.39 -0.40
C PHE A 47 12.05 -2.60 -0.04
N ASN A 48 13.28 -2.39 0.45
CA ASN A 48 14.18 -3.47 0.85
C ASN A 48 14.28 -4.61 -0.17
N LYS A 49 14.42 -4.29 -1.46
CA LYS A 49 14.48 -5.26 -2.58
C LYS A 49 13.18 -6.04 -2.83
N HIS A 50 12.07 -5.63 -2.23
CA HIS A 50 10.74 -6.18 -2.49
C HIS A 50 9.87 -5.14 -3.20
N MET A 51 9.20 -5.56 -4.27
CA MET A 51 8.20 -4.74 -4.95
C MET A 51 6.87 -4.84 -4.21
N LEU A 52 6.16 -3.72 -4.06
CA LEU A 52 4.77 -3.75 -3.62
C LEU A 52 3.85 -3.79 -4.83
N VAL A 53 2.90 -4.73 -4.76
CA VAL A 53 1.70 -4.68 -5.58
C VAL A 53 0.58 -4.08 -4.74
N LEU A 54 -0.09 -3.06 -5.27
CA LEU A 54 -1.11 -2.33 -4.53
C LEU A 54 -2.49 -2.58 -5.16
N GLY A 55 -3.45 -2.94 -4.31
CA GLY A 55 -4.87 -3.00 -4.64
C GLY A 55 -5.66 -2.11 -3.70
N ALA A 56 -6.62 -1.35 -4.24
CA ALA A 56 -7.56 -0.59 -3.43
C ALA A 56 -8.68 -1.53 -2.94
N MET A 57 -9.10 -1.34 -1.70
CA MET A 57 -10.13 -2.15 -1.04
C MET A 57 -11.19 -1.23 -0.46
N GLY A 58 -12.46 -1.55 -0.72
CA GLY A 58 -13.62 -0.89 -0.11
C GLY A 58 -14.06 -1.56 1.19
N ASP A 59 -15.05 -0.95 1.85
CA ASP A 59 -15.57 -1.45 3.11
C ASP A 59 -16.19 -2.85 2.97
N GLY A 60 -15.93 -3.71 3.94
CA GLY A 60 -16.47 -5.08 3.98
C GLY A 60 -15.81 -6.08 3.03
N GLN A 61 -14.82 -5.68 2.25
CA GLN A 61 -14.05 -6.61 1.43
C GLN A 61 -12.99 -7.35 2.25
N GLU A 62 -12.77 -8.61 1.90
CA GLU A 62 -11.72 -9.44 2.51
C GLU A 62 -10.36 -9.16 1.86
N PRO A 63 -9.32 -8.80 2.63
CA PRO A 63 -7.99 -8.51 2.10
C PRO A 63 -7.38 -9.64 1.26
N GLU A 64 -7.71 -10.90 1.55
CA GLU A 64 -7.24 -12.08 0.84
C GLU A 64 -7.82 -12.19 -0.59
N LYS A 65 -9.01 -11.61 -0.81
CA LYS A 65 -9.72 -11.66 -2.11
C LYS A 65 -9.34 -10.53 -3.05
N ILE A 66 -8.56 -9.55 -2.59
CA ILE A 66 -8.10 -8.45 -3.44
C ILE A 66 -7.02 -8.97 -4.39
N PRO A 67 -7.21 -8.83 -5.73
CA PRO A 67 -6.21 -9.24 -6.71
C PRO A 67 -5.00 -8.29 -6.63
N LEU A 68 -3.80 -8.87 -6.60
CA LEU A 68 -2.53 -8.16 -6.45
C LEU A 68 -1.56 -8.64 -7.54
N ASP A 69 -2.02 -8.60 -8.79
CA ASP A 69 -1.35 -9.28 -9.91
C ASP A 69 -0.64 -8.31 -10.87
N ILE A 70 -0.91 -7.00 -10.76
CA ILE A 70 -0.47 -5.99 -11.72
C ILE A 70 0.23 -4.84 -11.01
N VAL A 71 1.40 -4.45 -11.52
CA VAL A 71 2.11 -3.23 -11.13
C VAL A 71 2.35 -2.37 -12.37
N PRO A 72 1.88 -1.12 -12.41
CA PRO A 72 2.21 -0.22 -13.50
C PRO A 72 3.69 0.20 -13.41
N PHE A 73 4.40 0.12 -14.53
CA PHE A 73 5.77 0.59 -14.68
C PHE A 73 5.84 1.74 -15.69
N TRP A 74 6.75 2.68 -15.43
CA TRP A 74 7.14 3.70 -16.41
C TRP A 74 8.24 3.11 -17.31
N ILE A 75 8.14 3.34 -18.62
CA ILE A 75 9.18 3.03 -19.62
C ILE A 75 9.82 4.34 -20.04
#